data_AF-A0AAU4I526-F1
#
_entry.id   AF-A0AAU4I526-F1
#
_cell.length_a   1.000
_cell.length_b   1.000
_cell.length_c   1.000
_cell.angle_alpha   90.00
_cell.angle_beta   90.00
_cell.angle_gamma   90.00
#
_symmetry.space_group_name_H-M   'P 1'
#
loop_
_entity.id
_entity.type
_entity.pdbx_description
1 polymer ?
#
loop_
_entity_poly.entity_id
_entity_poly.type
_entity_poly.pdbx_seq_one_letter_code
_entity_poly.pdbx_strand_id
1 'polypeptide(L)'
;MGSDRLHGLRWPDEIRSASQVDVPDVGVSEEEVDAAIKLAETLSGTDMSELRDEYRDALEKLIQAKAAGTRPEPAEATEPPSAQVVDLMAMLERSVSEAKAARTGGPDATVHDLPAKKTAAAKKQPAKKTAGRKPRSA
;
A
#
# COMPACT_ATOMS: atom_id res chain seq x y z
N MET A 1 -18.19 -27.58 21.84
CA MET A 1 -16.98 -28.38 21.53
C MET A 1 -15.93 -27.46 20.96
N GLY A 2 -14.71 -27.47 21.50
CA GLY A 2 -13.58 -26.82 20.84
C GLY A 2 -13.21 -27.57 19.57
N SER A 3 -12.89 -26.86 18.49
CA SER A 3 -12.33 -27.47 17.29
C SER A 3 -10.82 -27.46 17.41
N ASP A 4 -10.22 -28.61 17.73
CA ASP A 4 -8.77 -28.79 17.66
C ASP A 4 -8.33 -28.67 16.18
N ARG A 5 -7.64 -27.58 15.84
CA ARG A 5 -7.05 -27.39 14.51
C ARG A 5 -5.67 -28.03 14.48
N LEU A 6 -5.48 -28.97 13.56
CA LEU A 6 -4.15 -29.48 13.21
C LEU A 6 -3.44 -28.46 12.30
N HIS A 7 -2.20 -28.12 12.64
CA HIS A 7 -1.34 -27.25 11.85
C HIS A 7 -0.18 -28.06 11.26
N GLY A 8 0.03 -27.95 9.95
CA GLY A 8 1.20 -28.53 9.29
C GLY A 8 2.44 -27.65 9.50
N LEU A 9 3.54 -28.24 9.94
CA LEU A 9 4.86 -27.60 9.98
C LEU A 9 5.61 -27.89 8.68
N ARG A 10 6.32 -26.89 8.15
CA ARG A 10 7.17 -27.04 6.96
C ARG A 10 8.54 -27.60 7.33
N TRP A 11 9.10 -28.39 6.43
CA TRP A 11 10.49 -28.87 6.55
C TRP A 11 11.48 -27.79 6.10
N PRO A 12 12.75 -27.80 6.58
CA PRO A 12 13.72 -26.75 6.25
C PRO A 12 13.96 -26.56 4.75
N ASP A 13 13.85 -27.62 3.95
CA ASP A 13 14.00 -27.62 2.49
C ASP A 13 12.77 -27.06 1.75
N GLU A 14 11.59 -27.01 2.38
CA GLU A 14 10.42 -26.29 1.83
C GLU A 14 10.52 -24.76 2.02
N ILE A 15 11.40 -24.29 2.91
CA ILE A 15 11.55 -22.88 3.25
C ILE A 15 12.57 -22.24 2.29
N ARG A 16 12.07 -21.44 1.34
CA ARG A 16 12.94 -20.66 0.44
C ARG A 16 13.65 -19.53 1.20
N SER A 17 14.91 -19.28 0.87
CA SER A 17 15.67 -18.21 1.53
C SER A 17 15.22 -16.83 1.06
N ALA A 18 14.93 -15.94 2.01
CA ALA A 18 14.67 -14.52 1.72
C ALA A 18 15.87 -13.84 1.03
N SER A 19 17.09 -14.34 1.22
CA SER A 19 18.31 -13.81 0.58
C SER A 19 18.36 -13.98 -0.94
N GLN A 20 17.37 -14.64 -1.55
CA GLN A 20 17.22 -14.74 -3.00
C GLN A 20 16.41 -13.58 -3.59
N VAL A 21 15.79 -12.76 -2.75
CA VAL A 21 15.04 -11.56 -3.14
C VAL A 21 15.87 -10.34 -2.73
N ASP A 22 16.28 -9.54 -3.71
CA ASP A 22 16.90 -8.25 -3.43
C ASP A 22 15.79 -7.26 -3.03
N VAL A 23 15.80 -6.84 -1.76
CA VAL A 23 14.84 -5.89 -1.19
C VAL A 23 15.60 -4.61 -0.89
N PRO A 24 15.32 -3.50 -1.61
CA PRO A 24 16.02 -2.24 -1.39
C PRO A 24 15.65 -1.66 -0.02
N ASP A 25 16.65 -1.16 0.71
CA ASP A 25 16.45 -0.45 1.97
C ASP A 25 15.89 0.96 1.67
N VAL A 26 14.57 1.11 1.80
CA VAL A 26 13.85 2.36 1.55
C VAL A 26 12.97 2.71 2.75
N GLY A 27 13.00 3.98 3.16
CA GLY A 27 12.09 4.51 4.17
C GLY A 27 10.69 4.65 3.59
N VAL A 28 9.70 4.04 4.24
CA VAL A 28 8.27 4.17 3.91
C VAL A 28 7.63 5.15 4.89
N SER A 29 6.81 6.08 4.38
CA SER A 29 6.08 7.04 5.20
C SER A 29 4.77 6.47 5.75
N GLU A 30 4.28 7.06 6.85
CA GLU A 30 2.97 6.67 7.42
C GLU A 30 1.82 6.94 6.43
N GLU A 31 1.91 8.00 5.62
CA GLU A 31 0.91 8.34 4.60
C GLU A 31 0.80 7.28 3.49
N GLU A 32 1.93 6.68 3.08
CA GLU A 32 1.97 5.59 2.10
C GLU A 32 1.38 4.29 2.67
N VAL A 33 1.64 3.99 3.94
CA VAL A 33 1.05 2.83 4.64
C VAL A 33 -0.47 3.00 4.75
N ASP A 34 -0.94 4.17 5.17
CA ASP A 34 -2.37 4.51 5.26
C ASP A 34 -3.08 4.44 3.90
N ALA A 35 -2.40 4.83 2.82
CA ALA A 35 -2.92 4.71 1.45
C ALA A 35 -3.02 3.25 1.01
N ALA A 36 -2.00 2.44 1.30
CA ALA A 36 -1.97 1.01 0.98
C ALA A 36 -3.04 0.22 1.73
N ILE A 37 -3.29 0.54 3.01
CA ILE A 37 -4.36 -0.09 3.82
C ILE A 37 -5.73 0.19 3.20
N LYS A 38 -6.05 1.45 2.86
CA LYS A 38 -7.32 1.82 2.22
C LYS A 38 -7.54 1.08 0.89
N LEU A 39 -6.48 0.90 0.10
CA LEU A 39 -6.56 0.11 -1.14
C LEU A 39 -6.83 -1.37 -0.84
N ALA A 40 -6.13 -1.95 0.15
CA ALA A 40 -6.35 -3.34 0.55
C ALA A 40 -7.78 -3.57 1.06
N GLU A 41 -8.37 -2.63 1.81
CA GLU A 41 -9.77 -2.70 2.25
C GLU A 41 -10.74 -2.77 1.05
N THR A 42 -10.56 -1.93 0.02
CA THR A 42 -11.42 -1.95 -1.18
C THR A 42 -11.29 -3.22 -2.05
N LEU A 43 -10.16 -3.92 -1.95
CA LEU A 43 -9.90 -5.19 -2.66
C LEU A 43 -10.21 -6.43 -1.81
N SER A 44 -10.56 -6.25 -0.53
CA SER A 44 -10.86 -7.34 0.41
C SER A 44 -12.33 -7.80 0.34
N GLY A 45 -12.63 -8.91 1.02
CA GLY A 45 -14.02 -9.35 1.23
C GLY A 45 -14.55 -10.40 0.24
N THR A 46 -13.68 -11.10 -0.50
CA THR A 46 -14.09 -12.23 -1.35
C THR A 46 -14.80 -13.32 -0.55
N ASP A 47 -16.03 -13.68 -0.94
CA ASP A 47 -16.70 -14.85 -0.38
C ASP A 47 -16.11 -16.14 -0.97
N MET A 48 -15.62 -17.01 -0.09
CA MET A 48 -15.11 -18.34 -0.44
C MET A 48 -16.20 -19.25 -1.05
N SER A 49 -17.49 -18.94 -0.86
CA SER A 49 -18.60 -19.70 -1.45
C SER A 49 -18.86 -19.39 -2.94
N GLU A 50 -18.40 -18.22 -3.39
CA GLU A 50 -18.51 -17.75 -4.77
C GLU A 50 -17.35 -18.27 -5.65
N LEU A 51 -16.19 -18.56 -5.05
CA LEU A 51 -15.02 -19.11 -5.77
C LEU A 51 -15.30 -20.52 -6.31
N ARG A 52 -14.85 -20.78 -7.55
CA ARG A 52 -15.03 -22.06 -8.26
C ARG A 52 -13.70 -22.60 -8.79
N ASP A 53 -13.59 -23.92 -8.82
CA ASP A 53 -12.50 -24.64 -9.47
C ASP A 53 -12.89 -24.89 -10.93
N GLU A 54 -12.61 -23.91 -11.80
CA GLU A 54 -12.94 -23.98 -13.23
C GLU A 54 -12.27 -25.17 -13.93
N TYR A 55 -11.09 -25.59 -13.46
CA TYR A 55 -10.39 -26.76 -14.00
C TYR A 55 -11.16 -28.05 -13.68
N ARG A 56 -11.63 -28.20 -12.43
CA ARG A 56 -12.49 -29.32 -12.03
C ARG A 56 -13.80 -29.32 -12.82
N ASP A 57 -14.47 -28.18 -12.93
CA ASP A 57 -15.74 -28.09 -13.66
C ASP A 57 -15.55 -28.42 -15.15
N ALA A 58 -14.45 -27.98 -15.77
CA ALA A 58 -14.09 -28.35 -17.14
C ALA A 58 -13.76 -29.86 -17.28
N LEU A 59 -13.07 -30.44 -16.29
CA LEU A 59 -12.71 -31.86 -16.28
C LEU A 59 -13.95 -32.75 -16.10
N GLU A 60 -14.89 -32.38 -15.23
CA GLU A 60 -16.16 -33.11 -15.05
C GLU A 60 -17.01 -33.07 -16.33
N LYS A 61 -17.10 -31.91 -17.01
CA LYS A 61 -17.74 -31.80 -18.35
C LYS A 61 -17.07 -32.70 -19.38
N LEU A 62 -15.73 -32.72 -19.43
CA LEU A 62 -14.95 -33.55 -20.34
C LEU A 62 -15.17 -35.06 -20.09
N ILE A 63 -15.27 -35.46 -18.82
CA ILE A 63 -15.58 -36.85 -18.44
C ILE A 63 -16.99 -37.23 -18.89
N GLN A 64 -18.00 -36.38 -18.68
CA GLN A 64 -19.36 -36.65 -19.12
C GLN A 64 -19.50 -36.76 -20.65
N ALA A 65 -18.85 -35.86 -21.41
CA ALA A 65 -18.85 -35.94 -22.88
C ALA A 65 -18.25 -37.27 -23.37
N LYS A 66 -17.09 -37.67 -22.82
CA LYS A 66 -16.46 -38.96 -23.11
C LYS A 66 -17.34 -40.15 -22.73
N ALA A 67 -18.01 -40.12 -21.58
CA ALA A 67 -18.91 -41.18 -21.12
C ALA A 67 -20.18 -41.28 -21.99
N ALA A 68 -20.68 -40.16 -22.51
CA ALA A 68 -21.79 -40.10 -23.45
C ALA A 68 -21.40 -40.46 -24.91
N GLY A 69 -20.11 -40.70 -25.18
CA GLY A 69 -19.61 -40.97 -26.53
C GLY A 69 -19.60 -39.74 -27.46
N THR A 70 -19.81 -38.53 -26.92
CA THR A 70 -19.77 -37.29 -27.70
C THR A 70 -18.36 -36.72 -27.75
N ARG A 71 -18.04 -35.98 -28.83
CA ARG A 71 -16.82 -35.17 -28.87
C ARG A 71 -17.01 -33.98 -27.92
N PRO A 72 -16.08 -33.73 -26.97
CA PRO A 72 -16.12 -32.51 -26.18
C PRO A 72 -15.87 -31.29 -27.07
N GLU A 73 -16.59 -30.19 -26.81
CA GLU A 73 -16.35 -28.92 -27.51
C GLU A 73 -14.92 -28.42 -27.28
N PRO A 74 -14.28 -27.79 -28.27
CA PRO A 74 -13.02 -27.06 -28.07
C PRO A 74 -13.22 -25.96 -27.01
N ALA A 75 -12.18 -25.68 -26.23
CA ALA A 75 -12.19 -24.48 -25.39
C ALA A 75 -12.30 -23.24 -26.30
N GLU A 76 -13.30 -22.40 -26.08
CA GLU A 76 -13.37 -21.10 -26.73
C GLU A 76 -12.14 -20.27 -26.32
N ALA A 77 -11.47 -19.69 -27.31
CA ALA A 77 -10.37 -18.78 -27.05
C ALA A 77 -10.95 -17.46 -26.57
N THR A 78 -10.96 -17.23 -25.25
CA THR A 78 -11.29 -15.92 -24.68
C THR A 78 -10.31 -14.89 -25.19
N GLU A 79 -10.72 -14.08 -26.17
CA GLU A 79 -9.96 -12.90 -26.58
C GLU A 79 -9.84 -11.97 -25.36
N PRO A 80 -8.65 -11.41 -25.08
CA PRO A 80 -8.49 -10.50 -23.96
C PRO A 80 -9.40 -9.28 -24.15
N PRO A 81 -10.14 -8.83 -23.11
CA PRO A 81 -11.06 -7.73 -23.25
C PRO A 81 -10.30 -6.49 -23.74
N SER A 82 -10.81 -5.85 -24.80
CA SER A 82 -10.21 -4.64 -25.36
C SER A 82 -10.28 -3.51 -24.33
N ALA A 83 -9.16 -3.24 -23.65
CA ALA A 83 -9.07 -2.17 -22.66
C ALA A 83 -9.31 -0.81 -23.35
N GLN A 84 -10.47 -0.22 -23.10
CA GLN A 84 -10.76 1.14 -23.56
C GLN A 84 -9.94 2.12 -22.71
N VAL A 85 -8.81 2.58 -23.23
CA VAL A 85 -7.92 3.54 -22.55
C VAL A 85 -8.63 4.89 -22.49
N VAL A 86 -9.25 5.19 -21.35
CA VAL A 86 -9.87 6.48 -21.07
C VAL A 86 -8.82 7.44 -20.51
N ASP A 87 -8.86 8.70 -20.93
CA ASP A 87 -7.96 9.73 -20.42
C ASP A 87 -8.34 10.13 -18.98
N LEU A 88 -7.69 9.48 -18.02
CA LEU A 88 -7.90 9.71 -16.59
C LEU A 88 -7.51 11.14 -16.15
N MET A 89 -6.54 11.78 -16.81
CA MET A 89 -6.12 13.14 -16.48
C MET A 89 -7.20 14.14 -16.88
N ALA A 90 -7.74 14.04 -18.10
CA ALA A 90 -8.84 14.88 -18.56
C ALA A 90 -10.12 14.70 -17.72
N MET A 91 -10.38 13.51 -17.18
CA MET A 91 -11.50 13.28 -16.25
C MET A 91 -11.25 13.90 -14.87
N LEU A 92 -10.03 13.78 -14.34
CA LEU A 92 -9.66 14.38 -13.05
C LEU A 92 -9.71 15.91 -13.10
N GLU A 93 -9.18 16.53 -14.17
CA GLU A 93 -9.24 17.98 -14.38
C GLU A 93 -10.68 18.51 -14.38
N ARG A 94 -11.60 17.80 -15.05
CA ARG A 94 -13.04 18.14 -15.04
C ARG A 94 -13.62 18.08 -13.63
N SER A 95 -13.38 16.99 -12.90
CA SER A 95 -13.88 16.82 -11.53
C SER A 95 -13.36 17.92 -10.58
N VAL A 96 -12.07 18.29 -10.69
CA VAL A 96 -11.48 19.39 -9.91
C VAL A 96 -12.07 20.74 -10.31
N SER A 97 -12.30 20.98 -11.60
CA SER A 97 -12.93 22.21 -12.11
C SER A 97 -14.36 22.35 -11.61
N GLU A 98 -15.17 21.28 -11.66
CA GLU A 98 -16.54 21.24 -11.13
C GLU A 98 -16.55 21.47 -9.61
N ALA A 99 -15.66 20.81 -8.86
CA ALA A 99 -15.51 21.01 -7.40
C ALA A 99 -15.00 22.41 -7.01
N LYS A 100 -14.40 23.15 -7.95
CA LYS A 100 -13.99 24.55 -7.78
C LYS A 100 -15.14 25.50 -8.11
N ALA A 101 -15.89 25.25 -9.19
CA ALA A 101 -17.09 26.01 -9.56
C ALA A 101 -18.24 25.86 -8.53
N ALA A 102 -18.38 24.69 -7.91
CA ALA A 102 -19.30 24.48 -6.79
C ALA A 102 -18.92 25.29 -5.52
N ARG A 103 -17.64 25.71 -5.40
CA ARG A 103 -17.14 26.49 -4.25
C ARG A 103 -17.20 28.01 -4.44
N THR A 104 -17.41 28.53 -5.65
CA THR A 104 -17.49 29.98 -5.92
C THR A 104 -18.78 30.67 -5.43
N GLY A 105 -19.36 30.19 -4.33
CA GLY A 105 -20.46 30.81 -3.58
C GLY A 105 -20.20 30.94 -2.06
N GLY A 106 -19.03 30.51 -1.57
CA GLY A 106 -18.58 30.70 -0.18
C GLY A 106 -17.44 31.70 -0.08
N PRO A 107 -17.22 32.35 1.09
CA PRO A 107 -16.15 33.33 1.27
C PRO A 107 -14.77 32.68 1.13
N ASP A 108 -13.83 33.41 0.51
CA ASP A 108 -12.43 32.99 0.37
C ASP A 108 -11.79 32.64 1.73
N ALA A 109 -11.14 31.48 1.79
CA ALA A 109 -10.45 31.05 3.00
C ALA A 109 -9.21 31.93 3.25
N THR A 110 -9.19 32.63 4.38
CA THR A 110 -8.09 33.52 4.76
C THR A 110 -6.83 32.72 5.10
N VAL A 111 -5.77 32.92 4.31
CA VAL A 111 -4.43 32.44 4.65
C VAL A 111 -3.94 33.18 5.90
N HIS A 112 -3.70 32.44 6.98
CA HIS A 112 -3.11 32.98 8.21
C HIS A 112 -1.62 32.65 8.28
N ASP A 113 -0.77 33.68 8.27
CA ASP A 113 0.66 33.53 8.50
C ASP A 113 0.96 33.03 9.92
N LEU A 114 1.80 31.99 10.02
CA LEU A 114 2.25 31.42 11.28
C LEU A 114 3.26 32.35 11.98
N PRO A 115 3.08 32.68 13.26
CA PRO A 115 3.98 33.61 13.96
C PRO A 115 5.37 33.00 14.19
N ALA A 116 6.38 33.61 13.59
CA ALA A 116 7.77 33.18 13.74
C ALA A 116 8.24 33.22 15.21
N LYS A 117 8.66 32.04 15.72
CA LYS A 117 9.09 31.82 17.10
C LYS A 117 10.39 32.58 17.41
N LYS A 118 10.29 33.70 18.15
CA LYS A 118 11.47 34.43 18.66
C LYS A 118 12.35 33.54 19.53
N THR A 119 13.59 33.32 19.12
CA THR A 119 14.62 32.70 19.95
C THR A 119 15.04 33.64 21.08
N ALA A 120 14.99 33.15 22.32
CA ALA A 120 15.30 33.95 23.50
C ALA A 120 16.80 33.96 23.82
N ALA A 121 17.32 35.18 24.01
CA ALA A 121 18.42 35.54 24.91
C ALA A 121 19.72 34.68 24.92
N ALA A 122 20.71 35.09 24.13
CA ALA A 122 22.13 34.83 24.40
C ALA A 122 22.92 36.15 24.51
N LYS A 123 22.91 36.78 25.70
CA LYS A 123 23.76 37.93 26.05
C LYS A 123 24.36 37.76 27.45
N LYS A 124 25.58 37.23 27.55
CA LYS A 124 26.50 37.43 28.71
C LYS A 124 27.98 37.30 28.35
N GLN A 125 28.68 38.43 28.32
CA GLN A 125 30.11 38.64 28.57
C GLN A 125 30.31 40.16 28.85
N PRO A 126 31.43 40.66 29.45
CA PRO A 126 32.63 39.96 29.93
C PRO A 126 33.16 40.33 31.36
N ALA A 127 34.09 39.48 31.86
CA ALA A 127 35.31 39.76 32.66
C ALA A 127 35.36 40.58 33.98
N LYS A 128 35.97 39.99 35.03
CA LYS A 128 37.15 40.57 35.74
C LYS A 128 38.02 39.54 36.51
N LYS A 129 39.30 39.91 36.68
CA LYS A 129 40.50 39.25 37.28
C LYS A 129 40.29 38.64 38.71
N THR A 130 41.10 37.69 39.23
CA THR A 130 42.55 37.82 39.56
C THR A 130 43.34 36.51 39.84
N ALA A 131 44.62 36.51 39.43
CA ALA A 131 45.85 35.89 39.98
C ALA A 131 45.87 34.55 40.79
N GLY A 132 46.73 33.60 40.37
CA GLY A 132 47.21 32.44 41.17
C GLY A 132 48.31 31.61 40.47
N ARG A 133 49.40 31.22 41.16
CA ARG A 133 50.72 30.84 40.56
C ARG A 133 51.47 29.89 41.53
N LYS A 134 52.27 28.87 41.18
CA LYS A 134 52.89 28.37 39.90
C LYS A 134 52.59 26.83 39.74
N PRO A 135 53.42 25.87 39.23
CA PRO A 135 52.96 24.52 38.80
C PRO A 135 53.74 23.33 39.43
N ARG A 136 53.75 22.16 38.74
CA ARG A 136 54.51 20.89 38.98
C ARG A 136 53.80 19.88 39.91
N SER A 137 53.88 18.56 39.78
CA SER A 137 54.13 17.56 38.70
C SER A 137 54.56 16.27 39.42
N ALA A 138 53.78 15.20 39.32
CA ALA A 138 54.19 13.81 39.51
C ALA A 138 53.01 12.92 39.04
#